data_AF-A0A545AZC3-F1
#
_entry.id   AF-A0A545AZC3-F1
#
_cell.length_a   1.000
_cell.length_b   1.000
_cell.length_c   1.000
_cell.angle_alpha   90.00
_cell.angle_beta   90.00
_cell.angle_gamma   90.00
#
_symmetry.space_group_name_H-M   'P 1'
#
loop_
_entity.id
_entity.type
_entity.pdbx_description
1 polymer ?
#
loop_
_entity_poly.entity_id
_entity_poly.type
_entity_poly.pdbx_seq_one_letter_code
_entity_poly.pdbx_strand_id
1 'polypeptide(L)'
;MSRRAVIEQAKGVFMERYGVGEEGAFARLVALSQSTNVKLVQIATDVVARSGGATGAENGRSNWIDRALDAFGEPAVVVSPIPTERGSVADFQIDHVNRAAVRWIGRPRDRMLRATTASIYPSAKASVLINVCRRALATGTLVGAPWPVADDETQADADQRRPVRVHAARVSTVVLVTWQVLSGRVTE
;
A
#
# COMPACT_ATOMS: atom_id res chain seq x y z
N MET A 1 -29.54 -16.54 19.53
CA MET A 1 -29.58 -17.21 18.21
C MET A 1 -29.17 -18.68 18.38
N SER A 2 -29.87 -19.63 17.78
CA SER A 2 -29.51 -21.05 17.92
C SER A 2 -28.22 -21.39 17.17
N ARG A 3 -27.41 -22.32 17.68
CA ARG A 3 -26.17 -22.78 17.01
C ARG A 3 -26.42 -23.22 15.57
N ARG A 4 -27.57 -23.86 15.31
CA ARG A 4 -28.00 -24.24 13.97
C ARG A 4 -28.22 -23.02 13.08
N ALA A 5 -28.92 -22.00 13.57
CA ALA A 5 -29.19 -20.78 12.80
C ALA A 5 -27.92 -20.04 12.39
N VAL A 6 -26.91 -20.00 13.26
CA VAL A 6 -25.61 -19.36 12.95
C VAL A 6 -24.84 -20.14 11.87
N ILE A 7 -24.90 -21.47 11.90
CA ILE A 7 -24.28 -22.32 10.87
C ILE A 7 -25.01 -22.15 9.52
N GLU A 8 -26.35 -22.10 9.52
CA GLU A 8 -27.13 -21.82 8.31
C GLU A 8 -26.78 -20.47 7.69
N GLN A 9 -26.67 -19.41 8.50
CA GLN A 9 -26.24 -18.10 8.02
C GLN A 9 -24.81 -18.11 7.45
N ALA A 10 -23.88 -18.79 8.13
CA ALA A 10 -22.51 -18.91 7.65
C ALA A 10 -22.42 -19.64 6.30
N LYS A 11 -23.25 -20.69 6.10
CA LYS A 11 -23.36 -21.35 4.78
C LYS A 11 -23.84 -20.36 3.72
N GLY A 12 -24.87 -19.57 4.01
CA GLY A 12 -25.36 -18.51 3.11
C GLY A 12 -24.26 -17.53 2.67
N VAL A 13 -23.43 -17.07 3.62
CA VAL A 13 -22.27 -16.20 3.33
C VAL A 13 -21.27 -16.87 2.37
N PHE A 14 -20.98 -18.16 2.55
CA PHE A 14 -20.07 -18.88 1.66
C PHE A 14 -20.67 -19.12 0.28
N MET A 15 -21.96 -19.42 0.20
CA MET A 15 -22.66 -19.61 -1.08
C MET A 15 -22.62 -18.33 -1.91
N GLU A 16 -22.94 -17.19 -1.31
CA GLU A 16 -22.87 -15.87 -1.96
C GLU A 16 -21.44 -15.52 -2.39
N ARG A 17 -20.46 -15.68 -1.48
CA ARG A 17 -19.09 -15.19 -1.70
C ARG A 17 -18.26 -16.04 -2.66
N TYR A 18 -18.52 -17.34 -2.72
CA TYR A 18 -17.70 -18.29 -3.47
C TYR A 18 -18.46 -19.01 -4.60
N GLY A 19 -19.75 -18.70 -4.80
CA GLY A 19 -20.57 -19.33 -5.83
C GLY A 19 -20.72 -20.84 -5.66
N VAL A 20 -20.61 -21.35 -4.43
CA VAL A 20 -20.72 -22.78 -4.11
C VAL A 20 -22.14 -23.12 -3.68
N GLY A 21 -22.57 -24.36 -3.91
CA GLY A 21 -23.82 -24.88 -3.36
C GLY A 21 -23.74 -25.09 -1.83
N GLU A 22 -24.90 -25.36 -1.21
CA GLU A 22 -25.03 -25.52 0.25
C GLU A 22 -24.08 -26.59 0.83
N GLU A 23 -23.98 -27.74 0.17
CA GLU A 23 -23.11 -28.84 0.58
C GLU A 23 -21.63 -28.43 0.52
N GLY A 24 -21.23 -27.70 -0.54
CA GLY A 24 -19.87 -27.15 -0.68
C GLY A 24 -19.56 -26.09 0.37
N ALA A 25 -20.54 -25.26 0.75
CA ALA A 25 -20.39 -24.27 1.81
C ALA A 25 -20.19 -24.94 3.18
N PHE A 26 -20.97 -25.98 3.48
CA PHE A 26 -20.84 -26.74 4.72
C PHE A 26 -19.50 -27.48 4.80
N ALA A 27 -19.10 -28.17 3.72
CA ALA A 27 -17.82 -28.87 3.64
C ALA A 27 -16.64 -27.93 3.92
N ARG A 28 -16.69 -26.68 3.44
CA ARG A 28 -15.66 -25.67 3.73
C ARG A 28 -15.64 -25.24 5.19
N LEU A 29 -16.80 -25.05 5.83
CA LEU A 29 -16.86 -24.74 7.26
C LEU A 29 -16.27 -25.89 8.10
N VAL A 30 -16.55 -27.14 7.72
CA VAL A 30 -16.00 -28.34 8.37
C VAL A 30 -14.48 -28.42 8.17
N ALA A 31 -13.98 -28.23 6.95
CA ALA A 31 -12.55 -28.24 6.65
C ALA A 31 -11.78 -27.14 7.41
N LEU A 32 -12.38 -25.96 7.58
CA LEU A 32 -11.83 -24.88 8.39
C LEU A 32 -11.81 -25.25 9.87
N SER A 33 -12.88 -25.84 10.40
CA SER A 33 -12.95 -26.31 11.79
C SER A 33 -11.88 -27.36 12.08
N GLN A 34 -11.70 -28.33 11.18
CA GLN A 34 -10.71 -29.40 11.31
C GLN A 34 -9.27 -28.89 11.22
N SER A 35 -8.95 -28.04 10.24
CA SER A 35 -7.59 -27.54 10.05
C SER A 35 -7.14 -26.55 11.12
N THR A 36 -8.08 -25.90 11.82
CA THR A 36 -7.78 -24.92 12.88
C THR A 36 -8.00 -25.45 14.30
N ASN A 37 -8.57 -26.66 14.46
CA ASN A 37 -9.02 -27.20 15.73
C ASN A 37 -9.96 -26.25 16.51
N VAL A 38 -10.77 -25.47 15.80
CA VAL A 38 -11.78 -24.56 16.36
C VAL A 38 -13.16 -25.16 16.16
N LYS A 39 -14.04 -25.00 17.15
CA LYS A 39 -15.43 -25.50 17.07
C LYS A 39 -16.16 -24.91 15.87
N LEU A 40 -16.86 -25.74 15.11
CA LEU A 40 -17.62 -25.34 13.90
C LEU A 40 -18.56 -24.14 14.13
N VAL A 41 -19.27 -24.12 15.27
CA VAL A 41 -20.16 -23.01 15.61
C VAL A 41 -19.41 -21.69 15.82
N GLN A 42 -18.16 -21.75 16.30
CA GLN A 42 -17.32 -20.57 16.46
C GLN A 42 -16.83 -20.06 15.10
N ILE A 43 -16.37 -20.97 14.22
CA ILE A 43 -16.04 -20.64 12.82
C ILE A 43 -17.24 -19.99 12.12
N ALA A 44 -18.44 -20.58 12.27
CA ALA A 44 -19.66 -20.02 11.70
C ALA A 44 -19.99 -18.62 12.26
N THR A 45 -19.82 -18.44 13.56
CA THR A 45 -20.00 -17.13 14.22
C THR A 45 -19.04 -16.09 13.65
N ASP A 46 -17.76 -16.44 13.51
CA ASP A 46 -16.74 -15.55 12.96
C ASP A 46 -17.00 -15.18 11.49
N VAL A 47 -17.52 -16.14 10.71
CA VAL A 47 -17.89 -15.93 9.30
C VAL A 47 -19.05 -14.95 9.19
N VAL A 48 -20.11 -15.15 9.98
CA VAL A 48 -21.28 -14.27 10.01
C VAL A 48 -20.90 -12.88 10.53
N ALA A 49 -20.09 -12.79 11.58
CA ALA A 49 -19.60 -11.52 12.12
C ALA A 49 -18.76 -10.73 11.10
N ARG A 50 -17.92 -11.42 10.31
CA ARG A 50 -17.12 -10.79 9.24
C ARG A 50 -17.95 -10.35 8.03
N SER A 51 -19.07 -11.02 7.77
CA SER A 51 -20.02 -10.63 6.71
C SER A 51 -20.88 -9.43 7.14
N GLY A 52 -21.36 -9.40 8.38
CA GLY A 52 -22.08 -8.25 8.96
C GLY A 52 -21.19 -7.03 9.23
N GLY A 53 -19.87 -7.18 9.21
CA GLY A 53 -18.91 -6.09 9.36
C GLY A 53 -18.68 -5.26 8.09
N ALA A 54 -19.28 -5.62 6.94
CA ALA A 54 -19.04 -4.93 5.68
C ALA A 54 -19.37 -3.43 5.76
N THR A 55 -20.41 -3.00 6.46
CA THR A 55 -20.82 -1.58 6.44
C THR A 55 -20.02 -0.67 7.39
N GLY A 56 -19.18 -1.21 8.29
CA GLY A 56 -18.40 -0.43 9.27
C GLY A 56 -16.90 -0.77 9.34
N ALA A 57 -16.51 -2.00 9.02
CA ALA A 57 -15.12 -2.43 8.93
C ALA A 57 -14.51 -2.22 7.54
N GLU A 58 -15.31 -1.94 6.51
CA GLU A 58 -14.80 -1.45 5.22
C GLU A 58 -14.06 -0.12 5.42
N ASN A 59 -14.49 0.78 6.30
CA ASN A 59 -13.71 1.99 6.58
C ASN A 59 -12.41 1.71 7.36
N GLY A 60 -12.34 0.64 8.16
CA GLY A 60 -11.12 0.25 8.89
C GLY A 60 -10.13 -0.60 8.08
N ARG A 61 -10.61 -1.36 7.09
CA ARG A 61 -9.80 -2.13 6.13
C ARG A 61 -9.55 -1.37 4.83
N SER A 62 -10.32 -0.35 4.49
CA SER A 62 -10.03 0.51 3.33
C SER A 62 -8.99 1.58 3.65
N ASN A 63 -8.68 1.84 4.93
CA ASN A 63 -7.67 2.83 5.34
C ASN A 63 -6.50 2.25 6.15
N TRP A 64 -6.36 0.93 6.28
CA TRP A 64 -5.26 0.35 7.06
C TRP A 64 -3.90 0.67 6.45
N ILE A 65 -3.80 0.77 5.12
CA ILE A 65 -2.59 1.19 4.40
C ILE A 65 -2.21 2.62 4.82
N ASP A 66 -3.18 3.53 4.85
CA ASP A 66 -2.91 4.91 5.24
C ASP A 66 -2.38 4.98 6.66
N ARG A 67 -3.00 4.24 7.59
CA ARG A 67 -2.57 4.17 8.99
C ARG A 67 -1.20 3.51 9.17
N ALA A 68 -0.94 2.43 8.44
CA ALA A 68 0.33 1.72 8.50
C ALA A 68 1.46 2.60 7.97
N LEU A 69 1.24 3.29 6.85
CA LEU A 69 2.21 4.21 6.26
C LEU A 69 2.39 5.47 7.12
N ASP A 70 1.35 5.98 7.76
CA ASP A 70 1.46 7.12 8.70
C ASP A 70 2.20 6.76 10.00
N ALA A 71 2.20 5.50 10.41
CA ALA A 71 3.02 4.99 11.50
C ALA A 71 4.47 4.70 11.07
N PHE A 72 4.73 4.60 9.77
CA PHE A 72 6.07 4.37 9.22
C PHE A 72 6.94 5.62 9.39
N GLY A 73 8.11 5.45 10.00
CA GLY A 73 9.00 6.57 10.38
C GLY A 73 9.74 7.21 9.21
N GLU A 74 9.97 6.46 8.13
CA GLU A 74 10.64 6.96 6.94
C GLU A 74 9.65 7.56 5.92
N PRO A 75 10.09 8.50 5.07
CA PRO A 75 9.28 9.03 3.99
C PRO A 75 8.76 7.92 3.08
N ALA A 76 7.44 7.88 2.88
CA ALA A 76 6.79 6.94 1.98
C ALA A 76 5.66 7.59 1.18
N VAL A 77 5.57 7.23 -0.10
CA VAL A 77 4.44 7.57 -0.98
C VAL A 77 3.95 6.34 -1.74
N VAL A 78 2.65 6.29 -2.02
CA VAL A 78 2.07 5.31 -2.95
C VAL A 78 1.69 6.05 -4.21
N VAL A 79 2.12 5.51 -5.35
CA VAL A 79 1.87 6.12 -6.65
C VAL A 79 1.24 5.15 -7.64
N SER A 80 0.30 5.65 -8.44
CA SER A 80 -0.35 4.92 -9.52
C SER A 80 0.21 5.34 -10.88
N PRO A 81 0.42 4.40 -11.82
CA PRO A 81 0.88 4.75 -13.16
C PRO A 81 -0.19 5.55 -13.92
N ILE A 82 0.24 6.60 -14.61
CA ILE A 82 -0.57 7.33 -15.59
C ILE A 82 -0.19 6.78 -16.97
N PRO A 83 -1.04 5.98 -17.64
CA PRO A 83 -0.72 5.43 -18.95
C PRO A 83 -0.73 6.53 -20.03
N THR A 84 0.11 6.36 -21.03
CA THR A 84 0.04 7.07 -22.32
C THR A 84 -0.98 6.36 -23.21
N GLU A 85 -1.37 7.02 -24.32
CA GLU A 85 -2.17 6.41 -25.39
C GLU A 85 -1.55 5.14 -25.98
N ARG A 86 -0.22 5.00 -25.89
CA ARG A 86 0.53 3.82 -26.39
C ARG A 86 0.67 2.71 -25.35
N GLY A 87 0.02 2.84 -24.18
CA GLY A 87 0.06 1.84 -23.10
C GLY A 87 1.34 1.84 -22.25
N SER A 88 2.31 2.71 -22.55
CA SER A 88 3.48 2.94 -21.67
C SER A 88 3.13 3.88 -20.53
N VAL A 89 3.89 3.90 -19.42
CA VAL A 89 3.63 4.81 -18.29
C VAL A 89 4.21 6.19 -18.57
N ALA A 90 3.41 7.26 -18.60
CA ALA A 90 3.84 8.64 -18.84
C ALA A 90 4.50 9.28 -17.59
N ASP A 91 3.80 9.19 -16.47
CA ASP A 91 4.15 9.74 -15.16
C ASP A 91 3.41 8.89 -14.11
N PHE A 92 3.44 9.29 -12.84
CA PHE A 92 2.72 8.67 -11.75
C PHE A 92 1.93 9.70 -10.96
N GLN A 93 0.73 9.32 -10.54
CA GLN A 93 -0.12 10.08 -9.64
C GLN A 93 0.16 9.66 -8.20
N ILE A 94 0.28 10.62 -7.29
CA ILE A 94 0.41 10.34 -5.85
C ILE A 94 -0.97 10.02 -5.27
N ASP A 95 -1.16 8.79 -4.80
CA ASP A 95 -2.40 8.35 -4.18
C ASP A 95 -2.34 8.41 -2.66
N HIS A 96 -1.14 8.23 -2.09
CA HIS A 96 -0.89 8.38 -0.67
C HIS A 96 0.46 9.03 -0.43
N VAL A 97 0.52 9.86 0.61
CA VAL A 97 1.75 10.42 1.18
C VAL A 97 1.64 10.37 2.70
N ASN A 98 2.66 9.81 3.34
CA ASN A 98 2.70 9.69 4.80
C ASN A 98 3.23 10.97 5.47
N ARG A 99 3.03 11.07 6.79
CA ARG A 99 3.50 12.22 7.59
C ARG A 99 5.01 12.50 7.45
N ALA A 100 5.83 11.46 7.34
CA ALA A 100 7.29 11.63 7.20
C ALA A 100 7.66 12.27 5.85
N ALA A 101 7.01 11.84 4.76
CA ALA A 101 7.21 12.41 3.43
C ALA A 101 6.72 13.86 3.34
N VAL A 102 5.58 14.20 3.96
CA VAL A 102 5.11 15.60 4.03
C VAL A 102 6.16 16.50 4.68
N ARG A 103 6.73 16.09 5.81
CA ARG A 103 7.80 16.85 6.49
C ARG A 103 9.07 16.95 5.64
N TRP A 104 9.47 15.85 5.01
CA TRP A 104 10.71 15.80 4.22
C TRP A 104 10.63 16.61 2.93
N ILE A 105 9.47 16.59 2.24
CA ILE A 105 9.28 17.31 0.97
C ILE A 105 8.92 18.79 1.22
N GLY A 106 8.44 19.12 2.41
CA GLY A 106 8.10 20.50 2.79
C GLY A 106 6.86 21.04 2.07
N ARG A 107 5.99 20.16 1.56
CA ARG A 107 4.75 20.52 0.86
C ARG A 107 3.54 19.96 1.59
N PRO A 108 2.42 20.70 1.65
CA PRO A 108 1.23 20.24 2.36
C PRO A 108 0.56 19.09 1.60
N ARG A 109 -0.01 18.14 2.35
CA ARG A 109 -0.52 16.85 1.85
C ARG A 109 -1.58 17.00 0.76
N ASP A 110 -2.49 17.94 0.92
CA ASP A 110 -3.57 18.26 -0.01
C ASP A 110 -3.06 18.67 -1.40
N ARG A 111 -1.92 19.35 -1.48
CA ARG A 111 -1.28 19.71 -2.75
C ARG A 111 -0.52 18.57 -3.40
N MET A 112 -0.19 17.53 -2.63
CA MET A 112 0.54 16.38 -3.13
C MET A 112 -0.39 15.27 -3.60
N LEU A 113 -1.50 15.02 -2.90
CA LEU A 113 -2.46 14.02 -3.30
C LEU A 113 -3.05 14.36 -4.67
N ARG A 114 -3.14 13.35 -5.53
CA ARG A 114 -3.58 13.45 -6.94
C ARG A 114 -2.66 14.27 -7.86
N ALA A 115 -1.61 14.88 -7.34
CA ALA A 115 -0.59 15.52 -8.15
C ALA A 115 0.29 14.47 -8.84
N THR A 116 0.93 14.86 -9.95
CA THR A 116 1.88 14.00 -10.65
C THR A 116 3.29 14.18 -10.11
N THR A 117 4.16 13.17 -10.26
CA THR A 117 5.53 13.29 -9.74
C THR A 117 6.30 14.45 -10.37
N ALA A 118 6.11 14.71 -11.66
CA ALA A 118 6.75 15.84 -12.34
C ALA A 118 6.28 17.22 -11.84
N SER A 119 5.07 17.31 -11.28
CA SER A 119 4.56 18.57 -10.70
C SER A 119 5.09 18.85 -9.28
N ILE A 120 5.47 17.79 -8.55
CA ILE A 120 5.94 17.88 -7.17
C ILE A 120 7.46 18.01 -7.08
N TYR A 121 8.18 17.27 -7.93
CA TYR A 121 9.63 17.20 -7.90
C TYR A 121 10.27 17.93 -9.08
N PRO A 122 11.43 18.60 -8.89
CA PRO A 122 12.24 19.13 -9.99
C PRO A 122 12.60 18.06 -11.02
N SER A 123 12.86 18.44 -12.28
CA SER A 123 13.05 17.53 -13.41
C SER A 123 14.06 16.40 -13.17
N ALA A 124 15.20 16.66 -12.53
CA ALA A 124 16.19 15.62 -12.21
C ALA A 124 15.64 14.58 -11.23
N LYS A 125 14.99 15.03 -10.14
CA LYS A 125 14.39 14.18 -9.11
C LYS A 125 13.19 13.40 -9.66
N ALA A 126 12.31 14.07 -10.41
CA ALA A 126 11.17 13.44 -11.08
C ALA A 126 11.62 12.33 -12.05
N SER A 127 12.66 12.58 -12.87
CA SER A 127 13.18 11.59 -13.82
C SER A 127 13.66 10.32 -13.13
N VAL A 128 14.38 10.45 -12.01
CA VAL A 128 14.83 9.30 -11.21
C VAL A 128 13.62 8.55 -10.66
N LEU A 129 12.67 9.25 -10.05
CA LEU A 129 11.48 8.63 -9.45
C LEU A 129 10.66 7.85 -10.50
N ILE A 130 10.37 8.47 -11.64
CA ILE A 130 9.63 7.86 -12.75
C ILE A 130 10.35 6.60 -13.26
N ASN A 131 11.67 6.66 -13.42
CA ASN A 131 12.45 5.52 -13.92
C ASN A 131 12.41 4.34 -12.93
N VAL A 132 12.67 4.58 -11.65
CA VAL A 132 12.65 3.54 -10.62
C VAL A 132 11.26 2.92 -10.50
N CYS A 133 10.19 3.72 -10.54
CA CYS A 133 8.81 3.21 -10.49
C CYS A 133 8.44 2.38 -11.73
N ARG A 134 8.80 2.86 -12.94
CA ARG A 134 8.60 2.10 -14.19
C ARG A 134 9.29 0.73 -14.14
N ARG A 135 10.54 0.71 -13.67
CA ARG A 135 11.31 -0.53 -13.51
C ARG A 135 10.68 -1.46 -12.49
N ALA A 136 10.25 -0.95 -11.33
CA ALA A 136 9.58 -1.75 -10.32
C ALA A 136 8.26 -2.36 -10.84
N LEU A 137 7.47 -1.61 -11.60
CA LEU A 137 6.24 -2.13 -12.23
C LEU A 137 6.54 -3.26 -13.23
N ALA A 138 7.54 -3.05 -14.09
CA ALA A 138 7.90 -3.99 -15.15
C ALA A 138 8.51 -5.29 -14.59
N THR A 139 9.34 -5.19 -13.56
CA THR A 139 10.10 -6.34 -13.02
C THR A 139 9.43 -7.03 -11.85
N GLY A 140 8.57 -6.33 -11.09
CA GLY A 140 8.00 -6.83 -9.85
C GLY A 140 9.00 -6.94 -8.69
N THR A 141 10.25 -6.48 -8.87
CA THR A 141 11.30 -6.53 -7.85
C THR A 141 11.51 -5.16 -7.19
N LEU A 142 12.20 -5.14 -6.05
CA LEU A 142 12.64 -3.91 -5.41
C LEU A 142 13.70 -3.23 -6.28
N VAL A 143 13.46 -1.99 -6.67
CA VAL A 143 14.40 -1.17 -7.46
C VAL A 143 14.86 0.01 -6.62
N GLY A 144 16.17 0.27 -6.59
CA GLY A 144 16.74 1.42 -5.90
C GLY A 144 17.58 2.32 -6.83
N ALA A 145 17.66 3.60 -6.50
CA ALA A 145 18.56 4.55 -7.16
C ALA A 145 19.01 5.66 -6.18
N PRO A 146 20.19 6.26 -6.38
CA PRO A 146 20.57 7.47 -5.64
C PRO A 146 19.59 8.59 -5.94
N TRP A 147 19.14 9.30 -4.91
CA TRP A 147 18.30 10.48 -5.04
C TRP A 147 19.17 11.69 -5.38
N PRO A 148 18.87 12.44 -6.46
CA PRO A 148 19.68 13.60 -6.84
C PRO A 148 19.64 14.68 -5.76
N VAL A 149 20.80 15.26 -5.46
CA VAL A 149 20.92 16.55 -4.77
C VAL A 149 20.71 17.63 -5.82
N ALA A 150 19.90 18.65 -5.55
CA ALA A 150 19.70 19.72 -6.54
C ALA A 150 20.81 20.77 -6.40
N ASP A 151 21.33 21.27 -7.53
CA ASP A 151 22.43 22.24 -7.55
C ASP A 151 22.04 23.60 -6.90
N ASP A 152 20.76 23.97 -6.96
CA ASP A 152 20.21 25.22 -6.39
C ASP A 152 19.82 25.13 -4.90
N GLU A 153 20.10 24.00 -4.22
CA GLU A 153 19.85 23.83 -2.77
C GLU A 153 20.91 24.57 -1.91
N THR A 154 21.24 25.81 -2.28
CA THR A 154 22.21 26.68 -1.57
C THR A 154 21.76 27.02 -0.14
N GLN A 155 20.49 26.75 0.20
CA GLN A 155 19.87 27.00 1.52
C GLN A 155 19.20 25.76 2.14
N ALA A 156 19.44 24.55 1.62
CA ALA A 156 18.97 23.34 2.28
C ALA A 156 19.75 23.10 3.58
N ASP A 157 19.01 22.79 4.66
CA ASP A 157 19.56 22.47 5.97
C ASP A 157 20.61 21.35 5.86
N ALA A 158 21.64 21.35 6.71
CA ALA A 158 22.77 20.42 6.61
C ALA A 158 22.32 18.93 6.65
N ASP A 159 21.17 18.65 7.27
CA ASP A 159 20.56 17.32 7.34
C ASP A 159 19.99 16.84 5.97
N GLN A 160 19.61 17.76 5.08
CA GLN A 160 19.14 17.46 3.72
C GLN A 160 20.28 17.19 2.72
N ARG A 161 21.54 17.42 3.10
CA ARG A 161 22.72 17.10 2.27
C ARG A 161 23.17 15.65 2.38
N ARG A 162 22.58 14.86 3.28
CA ARG A 162 22.93 13.45 3.41
C ARG A 162 22.54 12.70 2.13
N PRO A 163 23.39 11.80 1.62
CA PRO A 163 23.04 11.01 0.44
C PRO A 163 21.80 10.17 0.74
N VAL A 164 20.78 10.30 -0.10
CA VAL A 164 19.51 9.56 0.03
C VAL A 164 19.43 8.53 -1.09
N ARG A 165 18.88 7.36 -0.80
CA ARG A 165 18.50 6.37 -1.80
C ARG A 165 16.98 6.26 -1.85
N VAL A 166 16.42 6.36 -3.04
CA VAL A 166 15.01 6.05 -3.29
C VAL A 166 14.87 4.57 -3.61
N HIS A 167 13.84 3.95 -3.07
CA HIS A 167 13.45 2.58 -3.38
C HIS A 167 12.01 2.55 -3.85
N ALA A 168 11.71 1.74 -4.87
CA ALA A 168 10.35 1.50 -5.32
C ALA A 168 10.07 -0.01 -5.42
N ALA A 169 8.88 -0.40 -4.96
CA ALA A 169 8.39 -1.77 -5.04
C ALA A 169 6.95 -1.79 -5.55
N ARG A 170 6.66 -2.67 -6.50
CA ARG A 170 5.30 -2.90 -6.98
C ARG A 170 4.48 -3.59 -5.89
N VAL A 171 3.36 -2.97 -5.51
CA VAL A 171 2.35 -3.55 -4.62
C VAL A 171 1.06 -3.65 -5.41
N SER A 172 0.79 -4.82 -5.99
CA SER A 172 -0.33 -5.02 -6.92
C SER A 172 -0.23 -4.14 -8.19
N THR A 173 -1.11 -3.16 -8.37
CA THR A 173 -1.14 -2.24 -9.52
C THR A 173 -0.48 -0.89 -9.25
N VAL A 174 -0.09 -0.64 -7.99
CA VAL A 174 0.54 0.59 -7.54
C VAL A 174 2.00 0.35 -7.18
N VAL A 175 2.73 1.44 -6.93
CA VAL A 175 4.12 1.39 -6.50
C VAL A 175 4.24 2.09 -5.15
N LEU A 176 4.83 1.40 -4.18
CA LEU A 176 5.29 2.01 -2.93
C LEU A 176 6.69 2.55 -3.15
N VAL A 177 6.91 3.81 -2.80
CA VAL A 177 8.21 4.46 -2.86
C VAL A 177 8.63 4.90 -1.46
N THR A 178 9.88 4.65 -1.11
CA THR A 178 10.48 5.06 0.16
C THR A 178 11.83 5.73 -0.06
N TRP A 179 12.24 6.59 0.88
CA TRP A 179 13.55 7.25 0.86
C TRP A 179 14.32 6.91 2.12
N GLN A 180 15.51 6.34 1.92
CA GLN A 180 16.41 5.97 2.99
C GLN A 180 17.61 6.93 3.01
N VAL A 181 17.82 7.60 4.14
CA VAL A 181 19.03 8.39 4.38
C VAL A 181 20.19 7.44 4.61
N LEU A 182 21.24 7.55 3.80
CA LEU A 182 22.45 6.77 3.99
C LEU A 182 23.26 7.44 5.10
N SER A 183 23.35 6.78 6.25
CA SER A 183 24.28 7.19 7.29
C SER A 183 25.69 7.01 6.74
N GLY A 184 26.43 8.10 6.58
CA GLY A 184 27.86 8.02 6.28
C GLY A 184 28.52 7.23 7.41
N ARG A 185 29.23 6.15 7.07
CA ARG A 185 30.26 5.64 7.99
C ARG A 185 31.23 6.80 8.18
N VAL A 186 31.26 7.36 9.38
CA VAL A 186 32.45 8.05 9.87
C VAL A 186 33.49 6.94 9.96
N THR A 187 34.30 6.78 8.92
CA THR A 187 35.58 6.09 9.05
C THR A 187 36.41 6.95 9.99
N GLU A 188 36.50 6.47 11.23
CA GLU A 188 37.49 6.88 12.22
C GLU A 188 38.92 6.57 11.73
#